data_AF-A0A920E0N2-F1
#
_entry.id   AF-A0A920E0N2-F1
#
_cell.length_a   1.000
_cell.length_b   1.000
_cell.length_c   1.000
_cell.angle_alpha   90.00
_cell.angle_beta   90.00
_cell.angle_gamma   90.00
#
_symmetry.space_group_name_H-M   'P 1'
#
loop_
_entity.id
_entity.type
_entity.pdbx_description
1 polymer ?
#
loop_
_entity_poly.entity_id
_entity_poly.type
_entity_poly.pdbx_seq_one_letter_code
_entity_poly.pdbx_strand_id
1 'polypeptide(L)'
;MKEMESVLDLETVNGVSQNMKKELMINSMIKSFKDSGEINIMNKDFFRPILWINDLLQAIDAILESSTQTGIYNLASFNSSIGELGKEIKSITGAKLNDLGNTKTYNFMMKTQKFEKEFNFEFKGSII
;
A
#
# COMPACT_ATOMS: atom_id res chain seq x y z
N MET A 1 23.69 -18.33 20.11
CA MET A 1 22.96 -17.25 19.41
C MET A 1 21.56 -17.75 19.19
N LYS A 2 20.55 -17.04 19.70
CA LYS A 2 19.15 -17.34 19.36
C LYS A 2 18.89 -16.63 18.04
N GLU A 3 18.47 -17.34 17.01
CA GLU A 3 18.09 -16.71 15.74
C GLU A 3 16.89 -15.79 16.01
N MET A 4 17.01 -14.52 15.63
CA MET A 4 15.91 -13.56 15.64
C MET A 4 15.17 -13.69 14.32
N GLU A 5 13.87 -13.99 14.38
CA GLU A 5 13.03 -14.20 13.20
C GLU A 5 11.89 -13.18 13.21
N SER A 6 12.01 -12.11 12.45
CA SER A 6 10.89 -11.19 12.21
C SER A 6 10.22 -11.57 10.89
N VAL A 7 8.92 -11.89 10.94
CA VAL A 7 8.12 -12.21 9.77
C VAL A 7 7.25 -10.99 9.45
N LEU A 8 7.34 -10.52 8.21
CA LEU A 8 6.59 -9.36 7.74
C LEU A 8 5.40 -9.82 6.90
N ASP A 9 4.20 -9.38 7.28
CA ASP A 9 3.02 -9.48 6.43
C ASP A 9 2.94 -8.21 5.58
N LEU A 10 3.41 -8.34 4.34
CA LEU A 10 3.54 -7.23 3.39
C LEU A 10 2.27 -7.09 2.57
N GLU A 11 1.67 -5.91 2.67
CA GLU A 11 0.50 -5.58 1.87
C GLU A 11 0.86 -5.23 0.42
N THR A 12 -0.07 -4.62 -0.31
CA THR A 12 0.20 -4.20 -1.69
C THR A 12 1.30 -3.14 -1.69
N VAL A 13 2.53 -3.57 -1.99
CA VAL A 13 3.70 -2.69 -2.10
C VAL A 13 3.59 -1.87 -3.39
N ASN A 14 3.49 -0.56 -3.25
CA ASN A 14 3.43 0.40 -4.34
C ASN A 14 4.70 1.26 -4.36
N GLY A 15 5.11 1.66 -5.57
CA GLY A 15 6.34 2.40 -5.78
C GLY A 15 6.85 2.27 -7.21
N VAL A 16 7.77 3.15 -7.57
CA VAL A 16 8.38 3.15 -8.90
C VAL A 16 9.60 2.22 -8.91
N SER A 17 9.66 1.31 -9.88
CA SER A 17 10.86 0.51 -10.15
C SER A 17 10.91 0.09 -11.62
N GLN A 18 12.09 -0.29 -12.11
CA GLN A 18 12.27 -0.76 -13.49
C GLN A 18 11.37 -1.98 -13.80
N ASN A 19 11.20 -2.87 -12.82
CA ASN A 19 10.42 -4.10 -12.91
C ASN A 19 9.19 -4.05 -11.99
N MET A 20 8.52 -2.90 -11.90
CA MET A 20 7.33 -2.75 -11.06
C MET A 20 6.19 -3.66 -11.54
N LYS A 21 5.45 -4.25 -10.60
CA LYS A 21 4.24 -5.03 -10.92
C LYS A 21 3.13 -4.06 -11.31
N LYS A 22 2.90 -3.95 -12.63
CA LYS A 22 2.05 -2.93 -13.25
C LYS A 22 0.56 -3.15 -12.98
N GLU A 23 0.18 -4.36 -12.59
CA GLU A 23 -1.20 -4.75 -12.32
C GLU A 23 -1.64 -4.42 -10.88
N LEU A 24 -0.71 -4.00 -10.01
CA LEU A 24 -1.04 -3.62 -8.63
C LEU A 24 -1.83 -2.31 -8.57
N MET A 25 -2.74 -2.22 -7.60
CA MET A 25 -3.72 -1.14 -7.39
C MET A 25 -3.34 0.23 -7.97
N ILE A 26 -2.40 0.96 -7.35
CA ILE A 26 -2.05 2.32 -7.75
C ILE A 26 -1.22 2.30 -9.05
N ASN A 27 -0.34 1.31 -9.18
CA ASN A 27 0.48 1.12 -10.38
C ASN A 27 -0.37 0.96 -11.65
N SER A 28 -1.49 0.24 -11.57
CA SER A 28 -2.41 -0.01 -12.68
C SER A 28 -3.23 1.23 -13.01
N MET A 29 -3.62 2.02 -12.00
CA MET A 29 -4.27 3.32 -12.22
C MET A 29 -3.34 4.29 -12.94
N ILE A 30 -2.08 4.42 -12.50
CA ILE A 30 -1.09 5.28 -13.15
C ILE A 30 -0.74 4.78 -14.55
N LYS A 31 -0.64 3.46 -14.74
CA LYS A 31 -0.42 2.86 -16.07
C LYS A 31 -1.59 3.17 -17.01
N SER A 32 -2.83 2.95 -16.57
CA SER A 32 -4.03 3.25 -17.36
C SER A 32 -4.04 4.72 -17.77
N PHE A 33 -3.75 5.62 -16.83
CA PHE A 33 -3.61 7.05 -17.12
C PHE A 33 -2.55 7.34 -18.18
N LYS A 34 -1.36 6.72 -18.09
CA LYS A 34 -0.29 6.92 -19.08
C LYS A 34 -0.65 6.36 -20.47
N ASP A 35 -1.44 5.29 -20.53
CA ASP A 35 -1.78 4.63 -21.78
C ASP A 35 -2.97 5.30 -22.49
N SER A 36 -4.00 5.72 -21.76
CA SER A 36 -5.27 6.20 -22.34
C SER A 36 -5.77 7.55 -21.80
N GLY A 37 -5.11 8.13 -20.79
CA GLY A 37 -5.59 9.33 -20.09
C GLY A 37 -6.75 9.07 -19.13
N GLU A 38 -7.13 7.81 -18.93
CA GLU A 38 -8.24 7.41 -18.06
C GLU A 38 -7.77 6.51 -16.92
N ILE A 39 -8.43 6.62 -15.77
CA ILE A 39 -8.26 5.75 -14.62
C ILE A 39 -9.52 4.90 -14.51
N ASN A 40 -9.35 3.57 -14.54
CA ASN A 40 -10.44 2.62 -14.38
C ASN A 40 -10.37 2.00 -12.99
N ILE A 41 -11.49 2.02 -12.26
CA ILE A 41 -11.62 1.38 -10.95
C ILE A 41 -12.78 0.39 -10.93
N MET A 42 -12.71 -0.57 -10.02
CA MET A 42 -13.77 -1.51 -9.69
C MET A 42 -13.88 -1.61 -8.17
N ASN A 43 -15.04 -2.00 -7.65
CA ASN A 43 -15.25 -2.17 -6.21
C ASN A 43 -14.91 -0.91 -5.41
N LYS A 44 -15.39 0.26 -5.86
CA LYS A 44 -15.03 1.57 -5.27
C LYS A 44 -15.19 1.66 -3.75
N ASP A 45 -16.14 0.94 -3.17
CA ASP A 45 -16.44 0.96 -1.73
C ASP A 45 -15.58 -0.04 -0.93
N PHE A 46 -14.72 -0.81 -1.59
CA PHE A 46 -13.83 -1.77 -0.95
C PHE A 46 -12.54 -1.09 -0.50
N PHE A 47 -12.08 -1.48 0.67
CA PHE A 47 -10.85 -1.00 1.28
C PHE A 47 -9.67 -1.87 0.91
N ARG A 48 -8.52 -1.21 0.81
CA ARG A 48 -7.23 -1.84 0.56
C ARG A 48 -6.17 -1.18 1.45
N PRO A 49 -5.36 -1.97 2.15
CA PRO A 49 -4.13 -1.47 2.71
C PRO A 49 -3.12 -1.21 1.58
N ILE A 50 -2.46 -0.07 1.65
CA ILE A 50 -1.41 0.35 0.74
C ILE A 50 -0.12 0.44 1.52
N LEU A 51 0.95 -0.17 1.02
CA LEU A 51 2.29 -0.03 1.59
C LEU A 51 3.19 0.65 0.56
N TRP A 52 3.73 1.82 0.89
CA TRP A 52 4.72 2.48 0.05
C TRP A 52 6.09 1.87 0.25
N ILE A 53 6.87 1.79 -0.83
CA ILE A 53 8.24 1.25 -0.78
C ILE A 53 9.13 1.99 0.22
N ASN A 54 8.96 3.31 0.38
CA ASN A 54 9.77 4.09 1.33
C ASN A 54 9.44 3.76 2.80
N ASP A 55 8.18 3.48 3.12
CA ASP A 55 7.81 3.04 4.46
C ASP A 55 8.30 1.62 4.72
N LEU A 56 8.26 0.74 3.71
CA LEU A 56 8.85 -0.60 3.81
C LEU A 56 10.36 -0.54 4.08
N LEU A 57 11.09 0.32 3.37
CA LEU A 57 12.53 0.49 3.59
C LEU A 57 12.83 0.97 5.01
N GLN A 58 12.16 2.03 5.47
CA GLN A 58 12.32 2.54 6.83
C GLN A 58 11.90 1.52 7.90
N ALA A 59 10.87 0.71 7.63
CA ALA A 59 10.45 -0.36 8.54
C ALA A 59 11.52 -1.46 8.65
N ILE A 60 12.16 -1.82 7.54
CA ILE A 60 13.28 -2.77 7.54
C ILE A 60 14.47 -2.19 8.33
N ASP A 61 14.81 -0.92 8.13
CA ASP A 61 15.88 -0.25 8.87
C ASP A 61 15.59 -0.27 10.38
N ALA A 62 14.36 0.06 10.78
CA ALA A 62 13.94 0.02 12.18
C ALA A 62 14.05 -1.38 12.81
N ILE A 63 13.80 -2.45 12.05
CA ILE A 63 13.98 -3.83 12.52
C ILE A 63 15.46 -4.14 12.71
N LEU A 64 16.30 -3.78 11.72
CA LEU A 64 17.73 -4.07 11.72
C LEU A 64 18.49 -3.33 12.83
N GLU A 65 18.05 -2.12 13.18
CA GLU A 65 18.60 -1.32 14.28
C GLU A 65 18.11 -1.78 15.65
N SER A 66 17.06 -2.60 15.69
CA SER A 66 16.46 -3.08 16.93
C SER A 66 17.15 -4.35 17.44
N SER A 67 17.22 -4.49 18.78
CA SER A 67 17.54 -5.77 19.44
C SER A 67 16.28 -6.59 19.75
N THR A 68 15.20 -6.35 19.02
CA THR A 68 13.82 -6.63 19.45
C THR A 68 13.32 -8.03 19.02
N GLN A 69 12.16 -8.45 19.53
CA GLN A 69 11.71 -9.84 19.51
C GLN A 69 11.24 -10.36 18.14
N THR A 70 11.41 -11.67 17.96
CA THR A 70 10.73 -12.50 16.96
C THR A 70 9.23 -12.24 16.97
N GLY A 71 8.63 -12.06 15.79
CA GLY A 71 7.19 -11.85 15.68
C GLY A 71 6.70 -11.64 14.26
N ILE A 72 5.38 -11.76 14.10
CA ILE A 72 4.68 -11.39 12.87
C ILE A 72 4.21 -9.95 13.00
N TYR A 73 4.55 -9.11 12.01
CA TYR A 73 4.18 -7.69 11.97
C TYR A 73 3.55 -7.32 10.65
N ASN A 74 2.38 -6.69 10.72
CA ASN A 74 1.68 -6.19 9.54
C ASN A 74 2.21 -4.82 9.17
N LEU A 75 2.52 -4.61 7.89
CA LEU A 75 3.00 -3.33 7.38
C LEU A 75 2.01 -2.77 6.35
N ALA A 76 1.51 -1.57 6.63
CA ALA A 76 0.69 -0.80 5.70
C ALA A 76 0.92 0.69 5.97
N SER A 77 1.15 1.47 4.93
CA SER A 77 1.27 2.92 5.04
C SER A 77 -0.06 3.55 5.48
N PHE A 78 -1.16 3.12 4.85
CA PHE A 78 -2.50 3.57 5.16
C PHE A 78 -3.54 2.59 4.60
N ASN A 79 -4.79 2.73 5.05
CA ASN A 79 -5.94 2.06 4.46
C ASN A 79 -6.80 3.09 3.74
N SER A 80 -7.22 2.80 2.52
CA SER A 80 -8.15 3.66 1.77
C SER A 80 -9.12 2.83 0.94
N SER A 81 -10.27 3.41 0.61
CA SER A 81 -11.17 2.78 -0.35
C SER A 81 -10.62 2.96 -1.77
N ILE A 82 -10.92 2.01 -2.66
CA ILE A 82 -10.50 2.10 -4.06
C ILE A 82 -11.08 3.37 -4.72
N GLY A 83 -12.29 3.77 -4.33
CA GLY A 83 -12.93 4.99 -4.79
C GLY A 83 -12.19 6.26 -4.36
N GLU A 84 -11.77 6.36 -3.10
CA GLU A 84 -10.99 7.51 -2.62
C GLU A 84 -9.61 7.55 -3.28
N LEU A 85 -8.90 6.41 -3.39
CA LEU A 85 -7.64 6.33 -4.15
C LEU A 85 -7.80 6.85 -5.59
N GLY A 86 -8.86 6.43 -6.28
CA GLY A 86 -9.15 6.88 -7.64
C GLY A 86 -9.42 8.39 -7.72
N LYS A 87 -10.09 8.97 -6.72
CA LYS A 87 -10.36 10.43 -6.65
C LYS A 87 -9.09 11.23 -6.37
N GLU A 88 -8.23 10.77 -5.47
CA GLU A 88 -6.95 11.42 -5.16
C GLU A 88 -6.01 11.38 -6.35
N ILE A 89 -5.89 10.25 -7.05
CA ILE A 89 -5.06 10.18 -8.26
C ILE A 89 -5.64 11.04 -9.37
N LYS A 90 -6.97 11.09 -9.50
CA LYS A 90 -7.65 12.00 -10.43
C LYS A 90 -7.34 13.47 -10.13
N SER A 91 -7.32 13.89 -8.86
CA SER A 91 -7.06 15.29 -8.51
C SER A 91 -5.63 15.71 -8.86
N ILE A 92 -4.66 14.80 -8.78
CA ILE A 92 -3.26 15.02 -9.15
C ILE A 92 -3.06 15.03 -10.66
N THR A 93 -3.69 14.09 -11.38
CA THR A 93 -3.42 13.83 -12.81
C THR A 93 -4.34 14.57 -13.77
N GLY A 94 -5.51 15.00 -13.31
CA GLY A 94 -6.59 15.50 -14.17
C GLY A 94 -7.28 14.41 -15.00
N ALA A 95 -6.98 13.14 -14.76
CA ALA A 95 -7.51 12.02 -15.53
C ALA A 95 -9.03 11.86 -15.38
N LYS A 96 -9.65 11.25 -16.37
CA LYS A 96 -11.06 10.82 -16.27
C LYS A 96 -11.12 9.55 -15.41
N LEU A 97 -11.97 9.54 -14.39
CA LEU A 97 -12.18 8.39 -13.51
C LEU A 97 -13.45 7.63 -13.94
N ASN A 98 -13.28 6.37 -14.32
CA ASN A 98 -14.36 5.46 -14.70
C ASN A 98 -14.56 4.39 -13.62
N ASP A 99 -15.77 4.31 -13.07
CA ASP A 99 -16.19 3.21 -12.20
C ASP A 99 -16.84 2.12 -13.05
N LEU A 100 -16.21 0.95 -13.11
CA LEU A 100 -16.66 -0.21 -13.88
C LEU A 100 -17.57 -1.15 -13.07
N GLY A 101 -17.96 -0.73 -11.85
CA GLY A 101 -18.85 -1.48 -10.97
C GLY A 101 -18.13 -2.50 -10.08
N ASN A 102 -18.90 -3.45 -9.56
CA ASN A 102 -18.43 -4.38 -8.53
C ASN A 102 -18.23 -5.79 -9.09
N THR A 103 -17.21 -6.47 -8.58
CA THR A 103 -16.91 -7.87 -8.84
C THR A 103 -16.83 -8.63 -7.53
N LYS A 104 -16.96 -9.96 -7.59
CA LYS A 104 -16.80 -10.80 -6.40
C LYS A 104 -15.32 -10.85 -6.02
N THR A 105 -14.96 -10.12 -4.97
CA THR A 105 -13.61 -10.10 -4.39
C THR A 105 -13.67 -9.85 -2.88
N TYR A 106 -12.52 -9.84 -2.21
CA TYR A 106 -12.41 -9.59 -0.77
C TYR A 106 -12.37 -8.09 -0.46
N ASN A 107 -12.81 -7.73 0.74
CA ASN A 107 -12.73 -6.39 1.30
C ASN A 107 -12.07 -6.48 2.68
N PHE A 108 -10.98 -5.75 2.89
CA PHE A 108 -10.21 -5.83 4.14
C PHE A 108 -9.38 -4.57 4.38
N MET A 109 -8.98 -4.40 5.63
CA MET A 109 -8.08 -3.35 6.10
C MET A 109 -7.04 -3.98 7.01
N MET A 110 -5.91 -3.31 7.17
CA MET A 110 -4.81 -3.78 7.99
C MET A 110 -4.57 -2.90 9.22
N LYS A 111 -4.16 -3.55 10.31
CA LYS A 111 -3.82 -2.93 11.60
C LYS A 111 -2.32 -3.04 11.83
N THR A 112 -1.65 -1.89 11.96
CA THR A 112 -0.18 -1.74 12.08
C THR A 112 0.29 -1.48 13.50
N GLN A 113 -0.61 -1.35 14.47
CA GLN A 113 -0.28 -0.86 15.82
C GLN A 113 0.76 -1.71 16.56
N LYS A 114 0.86 -3.00 16.22
CA LYS A 114 1.89 -3.87 16.80
C LYS A 114 3.28 -3.42 16.34
N PHE A 115 3.47 -3.14 15.06
CA PHE A 115 4.74 -2.67 14.53
C PHE A 115 5.10 -1.28 15.05
N GLU A 116 4.15 -0.35 14.99
CA GLU A 116 4.32 1.03 15.44
C GLU A 116 4.78 1.11 16.89
N LYS A 117 4.16 0.32 17.79
CA LYS A 117 4.52 0.30 19.21
C LYS A 117 5.87 -0.35 19.47
N GLU A 118 6.14 -1.48 18.82
CA GLU A 118 7.34 -2.27 19.08
C GLU A 118 8.61 -1.56 18.58
N PHE A 119 8.52 -0.89 17.44
CA PHE A 119 9.66 -0.23 16.79
C PHE A 119 9.63 1.29 16.90
N ASN A 120 8.68 1.86 17.69
CA ASN A 120 8.44 3.30 17.77
C ASN A 120 8.38 3.96 16.37
N PHE A 121 7.59 3.34 15.50
CA PHE A 121 7.56 3.62 14.07
C PHE A 121 6.27 4.35 13.67
N GLU A 122 6.37 5.26 12.72
CA GLU A 122 5.23 5.96 12.12
C GLU A 122 5.28 5.77 10.60
N PHE A 123 4.21 5.19 10.05
CA PHE A 123 4.00 5.12 8.61
C PHE A 123 3.58 6.49 8.09
N LYS A 124 4.28 7.00 7.06
CA LYS A 124 4.07 8.38 6.56
C LYS A 124 3.48 8.43 5.17
N GLY A 125 3.46 7.31 4.47
CA GLY A 125 3.09 7.31 3.08
C GLY A 125 1.61 7.63 2.87
N SER A 126 1.35 8.51 1.92
CA SER A 126 0.04 9.01 1.50
C SER A 126 0.02 9.13 -0.03
N ILE A 127 -1.13 9.47 -0.64
CA ILE A 127 -1.19 9.81 -2.08
C ILE A 127 -0.82 11.27 -2.33
N ILE A 128 -1.09 12.16 -1.34
CA ILE A 128 -0.86 13.61 -1.37
C ILE A 128 0.15 13.98 -0.30
#